data_AF-A0A7S1RNT9-F1
#
_entry.id   AF-A0A7S1RNT9-F1
#
_cell.length_a   1.000
_cell.length_b   1.000
_cell.length_c   1.000
_cell.angle_alpha   90.00
_cell.angle_beta   90.00
_cell.angle_gamma   90.00
#
_symmetry.space_group_name_H-M   'P 1'
#
loop_
_entity.id
_entity.type
_entity.pdbx_description
1 polymer ?
#
loop_
_entity_poly.entity_id
_entity_poly.type
_entity_poly.pdbx_seq_one_letter_code
_entity_poly.pdbx_strand_id
1 'polypeptide(L)'
;ELVGATRDILCEHDVRPSSYLAELMLRSLLSLRLQGEFQEVLAEIEAGDGVTTAIAVLALRNSVASSDLDAAVEYIQRFADPLKASIGATPSSSPQQLVQQLIQLAMQRESLPALLDELAGCGFLVSWVFEAALKECTPKGRKGSSPLLRELAEIARKHSVELTEPSCATLVRVAASAEDALRAFTEAAQRRSVGKELLMAALDASATHRSTALTEAVLQHWPKSPAVDLVTALMRSIADGPLHGKEADAMILKTYEKHLTGT
;
A
#
# COMPACT_ATOMS: atom_id res chain seq x y z
N GLU A 1 30.24 -9.50 -22.51
CA GLU A 1 31.32 -9.22 -23.49
C GLU A 1 31.24 -7.80 -24.05
N LEU A 2 30.15 -7.37 -24.73
CA LEU A 2 30.10 -6.03 -25.35
C LEU A 2 30.23 -4.84 -24.37
N VAL A 3 29.60 -4.90 -23.20
CA VAL A 3 29.67 -3.82 -22.20
C VAL A 3 31.08 -3.70 -21.60
N GLY A 4 31.73 -4.84 -21.33
CA GLY A 4 33.12 -4.89 -20.87
C GLY A 4 34.09 -4.30 -21.90
N ALA A 5 34.01 -4.75 -23.15
CA ALA A 5 34.83 -4.21 -24.23
C ALA A 5 34.62 -2.70 -24.46
N THR A 6 33.39 -2.20 -24.30
CA THR A 6 33.10 -0.77 -24.41
C THR A 6 33.78 0.01 -23.28
N ARG A 7 33.79 -0.53 -22.06
CA ARG A 7 34.49 0.06 -20.91
C ARG A 7 36.00 0.05 -21.12
N ASP A 8 36.57 -1.06 -21.59
CA ASP A 8 38.00 -1.17 -21.86
C ASP A 8 38.47 -0.10 -22.87
N ILE A 9 37.70 0.10 -23.96
CA ILE A 9 37.99 1.14 -24.97
C ILE A 9 37.89 2.55 -24.35
N LEU A 10 36.88 2.82 -23.52
CA LEU A 10 36.75 4.13 -22.85
C LEU A 10 37.93 4.40 -21.91
N CYS A 11 38.37 3.39 -21.16
CA CYS A 11 39.53 3.47 -20.27
C CYS A 11 40.84 3.64 -21.07
N GLU A 12 41.03 2.89 -22.16
CA GLU A 12 42.21 3.01 -23.05
C GLU A 12 42.35 4.42 -23.63
N HIS A 13 41.24 5.10 -23.88
CA HIS A 13 41.21 6.45 -24.44
C HIS A 13 41.07 7.58 -23.40
N ASP A 14 41.04 7.27 -22.10
CA ASP A 14 40.81 8.23 -21.01
C ASP A 14 39.51 9.06 -21.20
N VAL A 15 38.47 8.44 -21.76
CA VAL A 15 37.19 9.09 -22.05
C VAL A 15 36.16 8.66 -21.02
N ARG A 16 35.57 9.64 -20.32
CA ARG A 16 34.43 9.39 -19.44
C ARG A 16 33.18 9.07 -20.26
N PRO A 17 32.38 8.05 -19.90
CA PRO A 17 31.11 7.79 -20.57
C PRO A 17 30.18 9.00 -20.43
N SER A 18 29.53 9.37 -21.53
CA SER A 18 28.42 10.34 -21.47
C SER A 18 27.27 9.76 -20.64
N SER A 19 26.42 10.61 -20.05
CA SER A 19 25.27 10.16 -19.25
C SER A 19 24.36 9.18 -20.00
N TYR A 20 24.19 9.38 -21.31
CA TYR A 20 23.44 8.48 -22.18
C TYR A 20 24.11 7.11 -22.34
N LEU A 21 25.43 7.08 -22.58
CA LEU A 21 26.18 5.83 -22.70
C LEU A 21 26.20 5.08 -21.35
N ALA A 22 26.39 5.81 -20.25
CA ALA A 22 26.34 5.27 -18.91
C ALA A 22 24.97 4.64 -18.60
N GLU A 23 23.86 5.31 -18.95
CA GLU A 23 22.52 4.73 -18.82
C GLU A 23 22.37 3.44 -19.62
N LEU A 24 22.83 3.40 -20.88
CA LEU A 24 22.77 2.20 -21.73
C LEU A 24 23.59 1.04 -21.16
N MET A 25 24.77 1.33 -20.63
CA MET A 25 25.62 0.34 -19.96
C MET A 25 24.93 -0.21 -18.73
N LEU A 26 24.44 0.64 -17.82
CA LEU A 26 23.73 0.22 -16.61
C LEU A 26 22.46 -0.59 -16.93
N ARG A 27 21.67 -0.18 -17.92
CA ARG A 27 20.47 -0.93 -18.35
C ARG A 27 20.85 -2.33 -18.85
N SER A 28 21.96 -2.45 -19.56
CA SER A 28 22.47 -3.74 -20.06
C SER A 28 23.03 -4.62 -18.94
N LEU A 29 23.76 -4.05 -17.99
CA LEU A 29 24.28 -4.78 -16.83
C LEU A 29 23.14 -5.28 -15.93
N LEU A 30 22.11 -4.46 -15.73
CA LEU A 30 20.91 -4.83 -14.97
C LEU A 30 20.15 -5.98 -15.65
N SER A 31 19.99 -5.96 -16.98
CA SER A 31 19.29 -7.03 -17.71
C SER A 31 20.06 -8.35 -17.70
N LEU A 32 21.39 -8.28 -17.72
CA LEU A 32 22.30 -9.43 -17.60
C LEU A 32 22.54 -9.89 -16.16
N ARG A 33 22.02 -9.16 -15.16
CA ARG A 33 22.20 -9.43 -13.71
C ARG A 33 23.67 -9.43 -13.26
N LEU A 34 24.50 -8.62 -13.91
CA LEU A 34 25.91 -8.44 -13.58
C LEU A 34 26.06 -7.35 -12.51
N GLN A 35 25.77 -7.72 -11.25
CA GLN A 35 25.64 -6.76 -10.15
C GLN A 35 26.97 -6.09 -9.76
N GLY A 36 28.10 -6.81 -9.80
CA GLY A 36 29.40 -6.25 -9.43
C GLY A 36 29.82 -5.16 -10.41
N GLU A 37 29.76 -5.46 -11.69
CA GLU A 37 30.07 -4.54 -12.78
C GLU A 37 29.09 -3.36 -12.82
N PHE A 38 27.81 -3.59 -12.47
CA PHE A 38 26.84 -2.51 -12.33
C PHE A 38 27.26 -1.50 -11.25
N GLN A 39 27.68 -1.99 -10.08
CA GLN A 39 28.09 -1.12 -8.97
C GLN A 39 29.37 -0.37 -9.29
N GLU A 40 30.33 -0.99 -9.97
CA GLU A 40 31.56 -0.31 -10.43
C GLU A 40 31.23 0.85 -11.37
N VAL A 41 30.42 0.61 -12.41
CA VAL A 41 30.03 1.64 -13.37
C VAL A 41 29.21 2.73 -12.69
N LEU A 42 28.33 2.38 -11.75
CA LEU A 42 27.55 3.36 -11.00
C LEU A 42 28.44 4.26 -10.14
N ALA A 43 29.41 3.70 -9.42
CA ALA A 43 30.35 4.45 -8.59
C ALA A 43 31.20 5.42 -9.42
N GLU A 44 31.64 5.01 -10.61
CA GLU A 44 32.36 5.88 -11.56
C GLU A 44 31.49 7.08 -12.01
N ILE A 45 30.20 6.86 -12.26
CA ILE A 45 29.24 7.92 -12.63
C ILE A 45 28.98 8.86 -11.45
N GLU A 46 28.79 8.32 -10.25
CA GLU A 46 28.53 9.09 -9.03
C GLU A 46 29.71 9.99 -8.65
N ALA A 47 30.94 9.50 -8.83
CA ALA A 47 32.16 10.31 -8.63
C ALA A 47 32.31 11.46 -9.66
N GLY A 48 31.58 11.39 -10.77
CA GLY A 48 31.60 12.38 -11.85
C GLY A 48 30.42 13.34 -11.88
N ASP A 49 29.54 13.36 -10.87
CA ASP A 49 28.28 14.12 -10.83
C ASP A 49 27.35 13.86 -12.04
N GLY A 50 27.50 12.70 -12.70
CA GLY A 50 26.78 12.35 -13.93
C GLY A 50 25.41 11.72 -13.71
N VAL A 51 24.92 11.67 -12.47
CA VAL A 51 23.70 10.91 -12.13
C VAL A 51 22.45 11.64 -12.62
N THR A 52 21.81 11.06 -13.63
CA THR A 52 20.51 11.49 -14.11
C THR A 52 19.38 10.75 -13.39
N THR A 53 18.14 11.23 -13.50
CA THR A 53 16.96 10.51 -12.97
C THR A 53 16.86 9.08 -13.50
N ALA A 54 17.21 8.85 -14.77
CA ALA A 54 17.18 7.51 -15.37
C ALA A 54 18.21 6.58 -14.70
N ILE A 55 19.41 7.10 -14.42
CA ILE A 55 20.47 6.37 -13.72
C ILE A 55 20.05 6.07 -12.27
N ALA A 56 19.45 7.04 -11.58
CA ALA A 56 18.91 6.84 -10.23
C ALA A 56 17.83 5.75 -10.18
N VAL A 57 16.93 5.70 -11.18
CA VAL A 57 15.92 4.62 -11.28
C VAL A 57 16.57 3.25 -11.51
N LEU A 58 17.64 3.19 -12.32
CA LEU A 58 18.39 1.94 -12.52
C LEU A 58 19.11 1.51 -11.24
N ALA A 59 19.72 2.44 -10.51
CA ALA A 59 20.36 2.19 -9.22
C ALA A 59 19.36 1.69 -8.16
N LEU A 60 18.19 2.32 -8.08
CA LEU A 60 17.09 1.88 -7.22
C LEU A 60 16.63 0.45 -7.57
N ARG A 61 16.45 0.14 -8.86
CA ARG A 61 16.11 -1.22 -9.31
C ARG A 61 17.18 -2.24 -8.97
N ASN A 62 18.45 -1.88 -9.10
CA ASN A 62 19.55 -2.75 -8.74
C ASN A 62 19.60 -3.01 -7.22
N SER A 63 19.35 -1.96 -6.42
CA SER A 63 19.28 -2.07 -4.95
C SER A 63 18.15 -3.01 -4.52
N VAL A 64 16.97 -2.88 -5.13
CA VAL A 64 15.85 -3.81 -4.92
C VAL A 64 16.21 -5.24 -5.36
N ALA A 65 16.84 -5.41 -6.53
CA ALA A 65 17.22 -6.72 -7.06
C ALA A 65 18.33 -7.41 -6.23
N SER A 66 19.20 -6.63 -5.58
CA SER A 66 20.23 -7.11 -4.65
C SER A 66 19.72 -7.23 -3.20
N SER A 67 18.43 -6.97 -2.97
CA SER A 67 17.80 -6.97 -1.65
C SER A 67 18.45 -5.98 -0.66
N ASP A 68 19.07 -4.91 -1.16
CA ASP A 68 19.65 -3.82 -0.37
C ASP A 68 18.62 -2.70 -0.19
N LEU A 69 17.89 -2.77 0.93
CA LEU A 69 16.84 -1.81 1.25
C LEU A 69 17.41 -0.44 1.64
N ASP A 70 18.57 -0.41 2.30
CA ASP A 70 19.15 0.83 2.81
C ASP A 70 19.63 1.70 1.64
N ALA A 71 20.33 1.10 0.67
CA ALA A 71 20.69 1.76 -0.57
C ALA A 71 19.45 2.22 -1.35
N ALA A 72 18.39 1.41 -1.39
CA ALA A 72 17.16 1.78 -2.08
C ALA A 72 16.47 3.02 -1.45
N VAL A 73 16.41 3.09 -0.12
CA VAL A 73 15.87 4.25 0.61
C VAL A 73 16.75 5.48 0.39
N GLU A 74 18.08 5.34 0.43
CA GLU A 74 19.01 6.43 0.15
C GLU A 74 18.78 7.03 -1.25
N TYR A 75 18.62 6.18 -2.28
CA TYR A 75 18.32 6.66 -3.63
C TYR A 75 16.97 7.38 -3.72
N ILE A 76 15.95 6.90 -2.99
CA ILE A 76 14.65 7.60 -2.93
C ILE A 76 14.79 8.96 -2.28
N GLN A 77 15.52 9.06 -1.17
CA GLN A 77 15.76 10.33 -0.46
C GLN A 77 16.55 11.31 -1.32
N ARG A 78 17.67 10.87 -1.89
CA ARG A 78 18.58 11.70 -2.70
C ARG A 78 17.93 12.21 -3.98
N PHE A 79 17.06 11.42 -4.59
CA PHE A 79 16.42 11.74 -5.87
C PHE A 79 14.92 11.97 -5.77
N ALA A 80 14.40 12.33 -4.59
CA ALA A 80 12.97 12.46 -4.35
C ALA A 80 12.28 13.40 -5.35
N ASP A 81 12.78 14.61 -5.55
CA ASP A 81 12.13 15.58 -6.44
C ASP A 81 12.18 15.19 -7.93
N PRO A 82 13.33 14.73 -8.48
CA PRO A 82 13.37 14.17 -9.83
C PRO A 82 12.46 12.95 -10.01
N LEU A 83 12.39 12.07 -9.01
CA LEU A 83 11.56 10.87 -9.05
C LEU A 83 10.07 11.20 -8.95
N LYS A 84 9.66 12.20 -8.17
CA LYS A 84 8.25 12.67 -8.13
C LYS A 84 7.75 13.08 -9.50
N ALA A 85 8.55 13.81 -10.27
CA ALA A 85 8.19 14.21 -11.63
C ALA A 85 8.03 12.99 -12.56
N SER A 86 8.87 11.96 -12.38
CA SER A 86 8.84 10.75 -13.20
C SER A 86 7.78 9.73 -12.78
N ILE A 87 7.43 9.66 -11.50
CA ILE A 87 6.52 8.64 -10.91
C ILE A 87 5.11 9.20 -10.74
N GLY A 88 4.96 10.50 -10.47
CA GLY A 88 3.68 11.15 -10.18
C GLY A 88 2.83 11.48 -11.41
N ALA A 89 3.41 11.55 -12.61
CA ALA A 89 2.72 12.07 -13.80
C ALA A 89 1.82 11.07 -14.53
N THR A 90 1.98 9.75 -14.32
CA THR A 90 1.08 8.71 -14.85
C THR A 90 1.49 7.36 -14.25
N PRO A 91 0.57 6.58 -13.65
CA PRO A 91 0.89 5.26 -13.13
C PRO A 91 1.06 4.28 -14.30
N SER A 92 2.22 4.32 -14.95
CA SER A 92 2.66 3.21 -15.77
C SER A 92 2.90 1.99 -14.87
N SER A 93 2.82 0.78 -15.41
CA SER A 93 3.00 -0.47 -14.66
C SER A 93 4.36 -0.57 -13.97
N SER A 94 5.38 0.13 -14.48
CA SER A 94 6.76 -0.05 -14.06
C SER A 94 7.11 0.61 -12.70
N PRO A 95 6.75 1.88 -12.40
CA PRO A 95 6.93 2.45 -11.07
C PRO A 95 6.11 1.74 -9.98
N GLN A 96 4.90 1.28 -10.30
CA GLN A 96 4.07 0.53 -9.35
C GLN A 96 4.73 -0.79 -8.94
N GLN A 97 5.28 -1.53 -9.90
CA GLN A 97 6.00 -2.77 -9.63
C GLN A 97 7.21 -2.53 -8.74
N LEU A 98 7.97 -1.47 -8.97
CA LEU A 98 9.14 -1.14 -8.16
C LEU A 98 8.76 -0.84 -6.70
N VAL A 99 7.71 -0.06 -6.48
CA VAL A 99 7.21 0.23 -5.13
C VAL A 99 6.66 -1.03 -4.46
N GLN A 100 5.96 -1.90 -5.19
CA GLN A 100 5.51 -3.19 -4.65
C GLN A 100 6.70 -4.06 -4.22
N GLN A 101 7.77 -4.12 -5.01
CA GLN A 101 8.97 -4.85 -4.65
C GLN A 101 9.68 -4.26 -3.42
N LEU A 102 9.72 -2.93 -3.30
CA LEU A 102 10.26 -2.24 -2.11
C LEU A 102 9.46 -2.58 -0.85
N ILE A 103 8.13 -2.53 -0.94
CA ILE A 103 7.22 -2.90 0.15
C ILE A 103 7.46 -4.36 0.57
N GLN A 104 7.55 -5.27 -0.40
CA GLN A 104 7.82 -6.69 -0.14
C GLN A 104 9.18 -6.90 0.53
N LEU A 105 10.23 -6.21 0.06
CA LEU A 105 11.56 -6.28 0.65
C LEU A 105 11.57 -5.74 2.10
N ALA A 106 10.91 -4.61 2.34
CA ALA A 106 10.78 -4.03 3.68
C ALA A 106 9.96 -4.91 4.61
N MET A 107 8.94 -5.61 4.10
CA MET A 107 8.22 -6.61 4.87
C MET A 107 9.10 -7.80 5.27
N GLN A 108 9.93 -8.31 4.34
CA GLN A 108 10.86 -9.40 4.63
C GLN A 108 11.92 -9.01 5.68
N ARG A 109 12.27 -7.72 5.75
CA ARG A 109 13.22 -7.16 6.72
C ARG A 109 12.55 -6.58 7.98
N GLU A 110 11.23 -6.75 8.14
CA GLU A 110 10.46 -6.20 9.27
C GLU A 110 10.60 -4.66 9.43
N SER A 111 10.89 -3.95 8.34
CA SER A 111 11.19 -2.51 8.32
C SER A 111 10.16 -1.68 7.54
N LEU A 112 9.00 -2.27 7.23
CA LEU A 112 7.93 -1.58 6.50
C LEU A 112 7.48 -0.25 7.15
N PRO A 113 7.28 -0.14 8.48
CA PRO A 113 6.90 1.13 9.10
C PRO A 113 7.92 2.24 8.84
N ALA A 114 9.22 1.91 8.98
CA ALA A 114 10.31 2.84 8.70
C ALA A 114 10.31 3.26 7.22
N LEU A 115 10.16 2.31 6.29
CA LEU A 115 10.05 2.62 4.87
C LEU A 115 8.89 3.58 4.58
N LEU A 116 7.71 3.39 5.17
CA LEU A 116 6.58 4.28 4.93
C LEU A 116 6.79 5.68 5.51
N ASP A 117 7.43 5.79 6.67
CA ASP A 117 7.82 7.08 7.24
C ASP A 117 8.81 7.81 6.32
N GLU A 118 9.77 7.11 5.73
CA GLU A 118 10.70 7.66 4.75
C GLU A 118 10.02 8.08 3.45
N LEU A 119 9.15 7.21 2.91
CA LEU A 119 8.34 7.54 1.74
C LEU A 119 7.45 8.75 2.00
N ALA A 120 6.94 8.92 3.22
CA ALA A 120 6.16 10.10 3.59
C ALA A 120 7.01 11.36 3.67
N GLY A 121 8.19 11.29 4.30
CA GLY A 121 9.15 12.39 4.34
C GLY A 121 9.59 12.84 2.94
N CYS A 122 9.67 11.89 2.01
CA CYS A 122 9.95 12.16 0.61
C CYS A 122 8.71 12.49 -0.23
N GLY A 123 7.49 12.51 0.31
CA GLY A 123 6.25 12.83 -0.43
C GLY A 123 5.78 11.77 -1.42
N PHE A 124 6.22 10.51 -1.27
CA PHE A 124 5.78 9.35 -2.06
C PHE A 124 4.67 8.54 -1.39
N LEU A 125 4.38 8.76 -0.10
CA LEU A 125 3.30 8.07 0.60
C LEU A 125 1.93 8.59 0.17
N VAL A 126 1.46 8.13 -0.98
CA VAL A 126 0.13 8.40 -1.55
C VAL A 126 -0.81 7.20 -1.36
N SER A 127 -2.10 7.41 -1.62
CA SER A 127 -3.16 6.41 -1.36
C SER A 127 -2.86 5.01 -1.91
N TRP A 128 -2.42 4.90 -3.17
CA TRP A 128 -2.16 3.59 -3.79
C TRP A 128 -0.93 2.88 -3.21
N VAL A 129 0.08 3.63 -2.75
CA VAL A 129 1.29 3.08 -2.10
C VAL A 129 0.89 2.48 -0.75
N PHE A 130 0.07 3.22 -0.01
CA PHE A 130 -0.49 2.74 1.25
C PHE A 130 -1.38 1.51 1.06
N GLU A 131 -2.23 1.49 0.03
CA GLU A 131 -3.03 0.31 -0.34
C GLU A 131 -2.15 -0.90 -0.65
N ALA A 132 -1.06 -0.71 -1.40
CA ALA A 132 -0.13 -1.78 -1.70
C ALA A 132 0.49 -2.33 -0.40
N ALA A 133 0.90 -1.46 0.53
CA ALA A 133 1.42 -1.87 1.83
C ALA A 133 0.39 -2.64 2.67
N LEU A 134 -0.86 -2.16 2.72
CA LEU A 134 -1.95 -2.87 3.41
C LEU A 134 -2.23 -4.25 2.81
N LYS A 135 -2.22 -4.34 1.48
CA LYS A 135 -2.48 -5.59 0.75
C LYS A 135 -1.41 -6.65 1.02
N GLU A 136 -0.14 -6.25 1.07
CA GLU A 136 0.94 -7.17 1.40
C GLU A 136 0.89 -7.58 2.88
N CYS A 137 0.46 -6.69 3.77
CA CYS A 137 0.31 -6.98 5.21
C CYS A 137 -0.92 -7.81 5.58
N THR A 138 -1.89 -7.97 4.68
CA THR A 138 -3.08 -8.77 4.92
C THR A 138 -2.86 -10.22 4.47
N PRO A 139 -2.56 -11.16 5.39
CA PRO A 139 -2.41 -12.56 5.01
C PRO A 139 -3.69 -13.07 4.34
N LYS A 140 -3.54 -13.76 3.20
CA LYS A 140 -4.64 -14.42 2.49
C LYS A 140 -5.35 -15.39 3.45
N GLY A 141 -6.49 -14.97 4.01
CA GLY A 141 -7.37 -15.80 4.83
C GLY A 141 -7.16 -15.77 6.35
N ARG A 142 -6.29 -14.93 6.93
CA ARG A 142 -6.21 -14.77 8.40
C ARG A 142 -6.99 -13.53 8.85
N LYS A 143 -8.03 -13.76 9.64
CA LYS A 143 -8.74 -12.72 10.40
C LYS A 143 -7.99 -12.49 11.72
N GLY A 144 -7.45 -11.30 11.92
CA GLY A 144 -6.75 -10.93 13.15
C GLY A 144 -5.86 -9.71 12.94
N SER A 145 -5.81 -8.85 13.94
CA SER A 145 -4.93 -7.67 13.92
C SER A 145 -3.48 -8.10 14.06
N SER A 146 -2.68 -7.83 13.03
CA SER A 146 -1.23 -7.82 13.15
C SER A 146 -0.83 -6.49 13.81
N PRO A 147 0.11 -6.47 14.79
CA PRO A 147 0.61 -5.23 15.38
C PRO A 147 1.10 -4.24 14.30
N LEU A 148 1.64 -4.78 13.20
CA LEU A 148 2.04 -4.03 12.01
C LEU A 148 0.88 -3.24 11.38
N LEU A 149 -0.31 -3.83 11.25
CA LEU A 149 -1.46 -3.16 10.62
C LEU A 149 -1.96 -1.97 11.47
N ARG A 150 -1.86 -2.07 12.79
CA ARG A 150 -2.16 -0.95 13.70
C ARG A 150 -1.16 0.18 13.50
N GLU A 151 0.12 -0.14 13.41
CA GLU A 151 1.18 0.83 13.14
C GLU A 151 1.00 1.51 11.78
N LEU A 152 0.64 0.75 10.73
CA LEU A 152 0.30 1.30 9.42
C LEU A 152 -0.87 2.29 9.49
N ALA A 153 -1.90 1.99 10.29
CA ALA A 153 -3.03 2.91 10.48
C ALA A 153 -2.61 4.21 11.20
N GLU A 154 -1.69 4.13 12.17
CA GLU A 154 -1.11 5.31 12.82
C GLU A 154 -0.28 6.14 11.83
N ILE A 155 0.54 5.50 10.99
CA ILE A 155 1.35 6.18 9.95
C ILE A 155 0.45 6.92 8.95
N ALA A 156 -0.62 6.28 8.47
CA ALA A 156 -1.58 6.94 7.58
C ALA A 156 -2.23 8.17 8.23
N ARG A 157 -2.54 8.10 9.53
CA ARG A 157 -3.08 9.23 10.29
C ARG A 157 -2.03 10.34 10.49
N LYS A 158 -0.81 9.97 10.90
CA LYS A 158 0.34 10.88 11.11
C LYS A 158 0.62 11.72 9.86
N HIS A 159 0.61 11.08 8.69
CA HIS A 159 0.94 11.73 7.41
C HIS A 159 -0.27 12.20 6.61
N SER A 160 -1.47 12.15 7.21
CA SER A 160 -2.73 12.58 6.58
C SER A 160 -2.97 11.94 5.20
N VAL A 161 -2.62 10.67 5.04
CA VAL A 161 -2.82 9.93 3.78
C VAL A 161 -4.31 9.83 3.49
N GLU A 162 -4.70 10.19 2.26
CA GLU A 162 -6.07 10.01 1.81
C GLU A 162 -6.38 8.52 1.68
N LEU A 163 -7.08 7.97 2.66
CA LEU A 163 -7.53 6.58 2.63
C LEU A 163 -8.69 6.43 1.65
N THR A 164 -8.54 5.49 0.73
CA THR A 164 -9.60 5.05 -0.18
C THR A 164 -10.57 4.11 0.53
N GLU A 165 -11.74 3.87 -0.09
CA GLU A 165 -12.72 2.93 0.46
C GLU A 165 -12.13 1.52 0.69
N PRO A 166 -11.36 0.91 -0.24
CA PRO A 166 -10.72 -0.38 0.01
C PRO A 166 -9.73 -0.36 1.17
N SER A 167 -8.98 0.74 1.35
CA SER A 167 -8.07 0.91 2.49
C SER A 167 -8.82 0.93 3.81
N CYS A 168 -9.86 1.75 3.90
CA CYS A 168 -10.72 1.85 5.08
C CYS A 168 -11.39 0.51 5.39
N ALA A 169 -11.95 -0.16 4.38
CA ALA A 169 -12.55 -1.47 4.52
C ALA A 169 -11.54 -2.51 5.05
N THR A 170 -10.30 -2.45 4.57
CA THR A 170 -9.22 -3.32 5.07
C THR A 170 -8.90 -3.03 6.53
N LEU A 171 -8.72 -1.76 6.92
CA LEU A 171 -8.46 -1.34 8.29
C LEU A 171 -9.58 -1.78 9.26
N VAL A 172 -10.84 -1.66 8.85
CA VAL A 172 -11.99 -2.12 9.66
C VAL A 172 -11.97 -3.64 9.82
N ARG A 173 -11.70 -4.42 8.77
CA ARG A 173 -11.65 -5.90 8.85
C ARG A 173 -10.54 -6.42 9.75
N VAL A 174 -9.42 -5.71 9.82
CA VAL A 174 -8.22 -6.14 10.56
C VAL A 174 -8.08 -5.47 11.92
N ALA A 175 -9.09 -4.70 12.34
CA ALA A 175 -9.10 -4.04 13.64
C ALA A 175 -8.95 -5.04 14.80
N ALA A 176 -8.14 -4.67 15.80
CA ALA A 176 -7.84 -5.53 16.95
C ALA A 176 -9.03 -5.69 17.90
N SER A 177 -9.90 -4.68 17.93
CA SER A 177 -11.04 -4.60 18.84
C SER A 177 -12.27 -4.02 18.14
N ALA A 178 -13.42 -4.18 18.79
CA ALA A 178 -14.65 -3.50 18.40
C ALA A 178 -14.49 -1.96 18.35
N GLU A 179 -13.74 -1.39 19.30
CA GLU A 179 -13.52 0.05 19.40
C GLU A 179 -12.66 0.56 18.25
N ASP A 180 -11.60 -0.17 17.90
CA ASP A 180 -10.74 0.17 16.75
C ASP A 180 -11.50 0.08 15.43
N ALA A 181 -12.34 -0.96 15.26
CA ALA A 181 -13.18 -1.13 14.08
C ALA A 181 -14.19 0.01 13.94
N LEU A 182 -14.84 0.38 15.05
CA LEU A 182 -15.80 1.48 15.09
C LEU A 182 -15.13 2.81 14.79
N ARG A 183 -14.00 3.10 15.43
CA ARG A 183 -13.22 4.31 15.16
C ARG A 183 -12.84 4.42 13.68
N ALA A 184 -12.27 3.37 13.10
CA ALA A 184 -11.88 3.36 11.69
C ALA A 184 -13.09 3.54 10.76
N PHE A 185 -14.23 2.90 11.07
CA PHE A 185 -15.46 3.05 10.29
C PHE A 185 -16.02 4.48 10.37
N THR A 186 -16.10 5.06 11.57
CA THR A 186 -16.60 6.42 11.76
C THR A 186 -15.70 7.46 11.10
N GLU A 187 -14.37 7.33 11.21
CA GLU A 187 -13.43 8.20 10.52
C GLU A 187 -13.61 8.13 8.99
N ALA A 188 -13.79 6.93 8.44
CA ALA A 188 -14.04 6.74 7.02
C ALA A 188 -15.39 7.37 6.59
N ALA A 189 -16.44 7.18 7.39
CA ALA A 189 -17.78 7.70 7.14
C ALA A 189 -17.88 9.23 7.21
N GLN A 190 -17.05 9.88 8.04
CA GLN A 190 -16.97 11.34 8.13
C GLN A 190 -16.27 11.96 6.91
N ARG A 191 -15.32 11.25 6.31
CA ARG A 191 -14.47 11.78 5.23
C ARG A 191 -15.08 11.58 3.84
N ARG A 192 -15.82 10.50 3.61
CA ARG A 192 -16.34 10.12 2.29
C ARG A 192 -17.68 9.41 2.39
N SER A 193 -18.36 9.27 1.25
CA SER A 193 -19.56 8.43 1.13
C SER A 193 -19.22 6.98 1.51
N VAL A 194 -20.02 6.41 2.39
CA VAL A 194 -19.88 5.02 2.83
C VAL A 194 -20.38 4.08 1.72
N GLY A 195 -19.45 3.41 1.04
CA GLY A 195 -19.77 2.45 -0.01
C GLY A 195 -19.99 1.02 0.50
N LYS A 196 -20.32 0.12 -0.44
CA LYS A 196 -20.66 -1.29 -0.14
C LYS A 196 -19.52 -2.02 0.55
N GLU A 197 -18.27 -1.80 0.14
CA GLU A 197 -17.14 -2.58 0.66
C GLU A 197 -16.85 -2.26 2.11
N LEU A 198 -16.97 -0.99 2.48
CA LEU A 198 -16.81 -0.51 3.85
C LEU A 198 -17.93 -1.01 4.77
N LEU A 199 -19.19 -1.01 4.32
CA LEU A 199 -20.31 -1.56 5.09
C LEU A 199 -20.17 -3.06 5.31
N MET A 200 -19.77 -3.81 4.28
CA MET A 200 -19.49 -5.24 4.38
C MET A 200 -18.36 -5.52 5.38
N ALA A 201 -17.27 -4.75 5.31
CA ALA A 201 -16.15 -4.84 6.25
C ALA A 201 -16.59 -4.59 7.70
N ALA A 202 -17.41 -3.56 7.93
CA ALA A 202 -17.92 -3.23 9.25
C ALA A 202 -18.88 -4.30 9.79
N LEU A 203 -19.74 -4.88 8.95
CA LEU A 203 -20.59 -6.00 9.34
C LEU A 203 -19.76 -7.23 9.73
N ASP A 204 -18.76 -7.60 8.92
CA ASP A 204 -17.85 -8.71 9.23
C ASP A 204 -17.10 -8.48 10.55
N ALA A 205 -16.61 -7.26 10.77
CA ALA A 205 -15.95 -6.88 12.02
C ALA A 205 -16.92 -6.88 13.20
N SER A 206 -18.17 -6.44 13.00
CA SER A 206 -19.21 -6.42 14.05
C SER A 206 -19.58 -7.85 14.49
N ALA A 207 -19.68 -8.78 13.55
CA ALA A 207 -19.92 -10.19 13.84
C ALA A 207 -18.71 -10.83 14.54
N THR A 208 -17.49 -10.54 14.07
CA THR A 208 -16.25 -11.07 14.65
C THR A 208 -16.05 -10.61 16.10
N HIS A 209 -16.26 -9.33 16.36
CA HIS A 209 -16.05 -8.72 17.68
C HIS A 209 -17.30 -8.67 18.55
N ARG A 210 -18.43 -9.18 18.06
CA ARG A 210 -19.74 -9.07 18.71
C ARG A 210 -20.08 -7.63 19.15
N SER A 211 -19.88 -6.67 18.26
CA SER A 211 -20.14 -5.25 18.54
C SER A 211 -21.49 -4.77 18.01
N THR A 212 -22.44 -4.51 18.92
CA THR A 212 -23.73 -3.91 18.56
C THR A 212 -23.59 -2.47 18.07
N ALA A 213 -22.69 -1.69 18.70
CA ALA A 213 -22.42 -0.31 18.31
C ALA A 213 -21.94 -0.18 16.87
N LEU A 214 -21.12 -1.13 16.40
CA LEU A 214 -20.67 -1.16 15.01
C LEU A 214 -21.81 -1.51 14.04
N THR A 215 -22.68 -2.46 14.41
CA THR A 215 -23.88 -2.76 13.61
C THR A 215 -24.83 -1.56 13.55
N GLU A 216 -25.04 -0.85 14.65
CA GLU A 216 -25.85 0.38 14.68
C GLU A 216 -25.24 1.48 13.79
N ALA A 217 -23.93 1.67 13.83
CA ALA A 217 -23.24 2.62 12.96
C ALA A 217 -23.42 2.26 11.47
N VAL A 218 -23.35 0.98 11.11
CA VAL A 218 -23.64 0.50 9.74
C VAL A 218 -25.07 0.84 9.33
N LEU A 219 -26.05 0.63 10.21
CA LEU A 219 -27.47 0.90 9.94
C LEU A 219 -27.75 2.40 9.74
N GLN A 220 -27.00 3.30 10.36
CA GLN A 220 -27.11 4.75 10.14
C GLN A 220 -26.71 5.15 8.71
N HIS A 221 -25.79 4.41 8.11
CA HIS A 221 -25.32 4.63 6.73
C HIS A 221 -25.95 3.66 5.72
N TRP A 222 -27.06 3.02 6.09
CA TRP A 222 -27.68 1.99 5.25
C TRP A 222 -28.24 2.60 3.94
N PRO A 223 -27.91 2.02 2.77
CA PRO A 223 -28.40 2.52 1.50
C PRO A 223 -29.90 2.24 1.34
N LYS A 224 -30.62 3.12 0.63
CA LYS A 224 -32.05 2.95 0.32
C LYS A 224 -32.35 1.69 -0.51
N SER A 225 -31.39 1.27 -1.34
CA SER A 225 -31.46 0.04 -2.13
C SER A 225 -30.19 -0.78 -1.88
N PRO A 226 -30.17 -1.60 -0.82
CA PRO A 226 -29.00 -2.40 -0.47
C PRO A 226 -28.81 -3.56 -1.44
N ALA A 227 -27.55 -3.88 -1.74
CA ALA A 227 -27.21 -5.09 -2.48
C ALA A 227 -27.56 -6.35 -1.66
N VAL A 228 -27.94 -7.43 -2.33
CA VAL A 228 -28.33 -8.72 -1.70
C VAL A 228 -27.25 -9.23 -0.73
N ASP A 229 -25.97 -9.09 -1.09
CA ASP A 229 -24.86 -9.51 -0.22
C ASP A 229 -24.86 -8.76 1.11
N LEU A 230 -25.16 -7.45 1.08
CA LEU A 230 -25.16 -6.60 2.27
C LEU A 230 -26.33 -6.96 3.18
N VAL A 231 -27.51 -7.21 2.61
CA VAL A 231 -28.67 -7.73 3.34
C VAL A 231 -28.34 -9.07 3.97
N THR A 232 -27.71 -9.98 3.21
CA THR A 232 -27.33 -11.31 3.70
C THR A 232 -26.34 -11.21 4.85
N ALA A 233 -25.33 -10.33 4.75
CA ALA A 233 -24.35 -10.10 5.82
C ALA A 233 -25.02 -9.53 7.08
N LEU A 234 -25.93 -8.57 6.93
CA LEU A 234 -26.69 -8.03 8.06
C LEU A 234 -27.56 -9.10 8.72
N MET A 235 -28.30 -9.90 7.94
CA MET A 235 -29.15 -10.97 8.47
C MET A 235 -28.32 -12.01 9.22
N ARG A 236 -27.14 -12.39 8.71
CA ARG A 236 -26.20 -13.26 9.44
C ARG A 236 -25.72 -12.63 10.74
N SER A 237 -25.44 -11.32 10.74
CA SER A 237 -25.05 -10.60 11.96
C SER A 237 -26.16 -10.53 13.01
N ILE A 238 -27.43 -10.58 12.59
CA ILE A 238 -28.59 -10.60 13.52
C ILE A 238 -28.85 -12.04 14.00
N ALA A 239 -28.80 -13.02 13.09
CA ALA A 239 -29.09 -14.42 13.40
C ALA A 239 -28.01 -15.08 14.27
N ASP A 240 -26.73 -14.88 13.93
CA ASP A 240 -25.58 -15.58 14.53
C ASP A 240 -24.64 -14.63 15.31
N GLY A 241 -24.91 -13.32 15.29
CA GLY A 241 -24.00 -12.29 15.77
C GLY A 241 -24.43 -11.61 17.09
N PRO A 242 -23.90 -10.42 17.39
CA PRO A 242 -24.07 -9.74 18.69
C PRO A 242 -25.50 -9.35 19.05
N LEU A 243 -26.39 -9.31 18.07
CA LEU A 243 -27.81 -9.00 18.26
C LEU A 243 -28.64 -10.26 18.53
N HIS A 244 -28.01 -11.44 18.62
CA HIS A 244 -28.69 -12.68 18.96
C HIS A 244 -29.24 -12.61 20.39
N GLY A 245 -30.55 -12.49 20.49
CA GLY A 245 -31.32 -12.48 21.74
C GLY A 245 -32.73 -13.02 21.52
N LYS A 246 -33.55 -13.06 22.58
CA LYS A 246 -34.95 -13.56 22.53
C LYS A 246 -35.87 -12.79 21.55
N GLU A 247 -35.38 -11.71 20.94
CA GLU A 247 -36.09 -10.84 20.01
C GLU A 247 -35.44 -10.80 18.61
N ALA A 248 -34.57 -11.76 18.26
CA ALA A 248 -33.90 -11.79 16.95
C ALA A 248 -34.91 -11.71 15.79
N ASP A 249 -36.00 -12.47 15.85
CA ASP A 249 -37.06 -12.44 14.84
C ASP A 249 -37.76 -11.06 14.75
N ALA A 250 -38.03 -10.43 15.90
CA ALA A 250 -38.62 -9.09 15.94
C ALA A 250 -37.66 -8.03 15.38
N MET A 251 -36.36 -8.18 15.61
CA MET A 251 -35.33 -7.28 15.08
C MET A 251 -35.11 -7.47 13.58
N ILE A 252 -35.17 -8.72 13.08
CA ILE A 252 -35.16 -9.03 11.64
C ILE A 252 -36.36 -8.36 10.96
N LEU A 253 -37.56 -8.56 11.49
CA LEU A 253 -38.79 -7.97 10.94
C LEU A 253 -38.74 -6.44 10.95
N LYS A 254 -38.35 -5.83 12.07
CA LYS A 254 -38.20 -4.37 12.18
C LYS A 254 -37.16 -3.81 11.21
N THR A 255 -36.06 -4.53 11.01
CA THR A 255 -35.01 -4.13 10.06
C THR A 255 -35.50 -4.26 8.62
N TYR A 256 -36.24 -5.33 8.31
CA TYR A 256 -36.86 -5.55 7.01
C TYR A 256 -37.89 -4.46 6.69
N GLU A 257 -38.81 -4.17 7.61
CA GLU A 257 -39.81 -3.11 7.46
C GLU A 257 -39.20 -1.71 7.33
N LYS A 258 -38.14 -1.42 8.07
CA LYS A 258 -37.54 -0.07 8.08
C LYS A 258 -36.60 0.18 6.90
N HIS A 259 -35.91 -0.84 6.41
CA HIS A 259 -34.79 -0.68 5.48
C HIS A 259 -34.92 -1.46 4.16
N LEU A 260 -35.87 -2.39 4.02
CA LEU A 260 -35.98 -3.28 2.84
C LEU A 260 -37.35 -3.21 2.14
N THR A 261 -38.44 -2.90 2.85
CA THR A 261 -39.71 -2.56 2.21
C THR A 261 -39.68 -1.10 1.78
N GLY A 262 -39.20 -0.85 0.56
CA GLY A 262 -39.14 0.50 0.00
C GLY A 262 -40.51 1.18 -0.01
N THR A 263 -40.63 2.29 0.71
CA THR A 263 -41.56 3.39 0.41
C THR A 263 -40.83 4.48 -0.34
#